data_AF-A0AAE2D7X7-F1
#
_entry.id   AF-A0AAE2D7X7-F1
#
_cell.length_a   1.000
_cell.length_b   1.000
_cell.length_c   1.000
_cell.angle_alpha   90.00
_cell.angle_beta   90.00
_cell.angle_gamma   90.00
#
_symmetry.space_group_name_H-M   'P 1'
#
loop_
_entity.id
_entity.type
_entity.pdbx_description
1 polymer ?
#
loop_
_entity_poly.entity_id
_entity_poly.type
_entity_poly.pdbx_seq_one_letter_code
_entity_poly.pdbx_strand_id
1 'polypeptide(L)'
;MASRIGHRPEGTDGADFRHRERVCSQYSQSPLLKRRIKFVYFLHLMLWVLMFARLLPEVCLRLGFRARLMVEKWPFPQGELWEYVWFFGSIFPTLFGYISLQRSRAGLMRVSLTGTVVFGLGAVAVGCFTNALELMTYYQDRVAKHYFFEFPVIVLFYIFFSLCVQVHSFSVFFGYKLYCIWSVKARKVR
;
A
#
# COMPACT_ATOMS: atom_id res chain seq x y z
N MET A 1 16.29 -16.20 -43.48
CA MET A 1 17.74 -16.31 -43.69
C MET A 1 18.41 -15.10 -43.04
N ALA A 2 19.10 -15.30 -41.93
CA ALA A 2 19.86 -14.23 -41.27
C ALA A 2 21.18 -14.02 -42.04
N SER A 3 21.42 -12.82 -42.56
CA SER A 3 22.69 -12.48 -43.19
C SER A 3 23.80 -12.50 -42.13
N ARG A 4 24.88 -13.21 -42.43
CA ARG A 4 26.09 -13.31 -41.57
C ARG A 4 26.96 -12.03 -41.58
N ILE A 5 26.52 -10.97 -42.28
CA ILE A 5 27.29 -9.74 -42.52
C ILE A 5 26.38 -8.52 -42.25
N GLY A 6 25.80 -8.44 -41.06
CA GLY A 6 25.16 -7.22 -40.58
C GLY A 6 26.21 -6.30 -39.99
N HIS A 7 26.22 -5.02 -40.40
CA HIS A 7 27.03 -3.96 -39.79
C HIS A 7 26.87 -4.01 -38.27
N ARG A 8 27.91 -4.45 -37.57
CA ARG A 8 27.95 -4.37 -36.11
C ARG A 8 28.14 -2.89 -35.76
N PRO A 9 27.32 -2.29 -34.90
CA PRO A 9 27.52 -0.90 -34.51
C PRO A 9 28.95 -0.72 -34.02
N GLU A 10 29.64 0.32 -34.51
CA GLU A 10 31.03 0.61 -34.13
C GLU A 10 31.15 0.64 -32.59
N GLY A 11 32.05 -0.19 -32.03
CA GLY A 11 32.24 -0.33 -30.58
C GLY A 11 31.78 -1.64 -29.94
N THR A 12 31.38 -2.66 -30.70
CA THR A 12 31.10 -4.01 -30.13
C THR A 12 32.30 -4.94 -30.25
N ASP A 13 33.38 -4.62 -29.58
CA ASP A 13 34.56 -5.49 -29.36
C ASP A 13 34.34 -6.48 -28.19
N GLY A 14 33.16 -6.42 -27.55
CA GLY A 14 32.83 -7.21 -26.37
C GLY A 14 33.27 -6.58 -25.05
N ALA A 15 33.98 -5.44 -25.07
CA ALA A 15 34.35 -4.70 -23.85
C ALA A 15 33.13 -4.04 -23.17
N ASP A 16 32.01 -3.93 -23.88
CA ASP A 16 30.73 -3.39 -23.37
C ASP A 16 29.87 -4.39 -22.59
N PHE A 17 30.35 -5.62 -22.34
CA PHE A 17 29.60 -6.67 -21.64
C PHE A 17 29.07 -6.21 -20.28
N ARG A 18 29.89 -5.51 -19.48
CA ARG A 18 29.50 -4.97 -18.17
C ARG A 18 28.36 -3.95 -18.28
N HIS A 19 28.36 -3.15 -19.35
CA HIS A 19 27.29 -2.19 -19.60
C HIS A 19 25.99 -2.92 -19.97
N ARG A 20 26.06 -3.90 -20.88
CA ARG A 20 24.91 -4.70 -21.31
C ARG A 20 24.27 -5.50 -20.17
N GLU A 21 25.06 -6.14 -19.33
CA GLU A 21 24.57 -6.88 -18.16
C GLU A 21 23.85 -5.97 -17.18
N ARG A 22 24.42 -4.78 -16.90
CA ARG A 22 23.82 -3.80 -16.00
C ARG A 22 22.48 -3.29 -16.55
N VAL A 23 22.40 -3.01 -17.85
CA VAL A 23 21.16 -2.61 -18.52
C VAL A 23 20.14 -3.76 -18.50
N CYS A 24 20.54 -4.97 -18.89
CA CYS A 24 19.69 -6.16 -18.92
C CYS A 24 19.06 -6.45 -17.55
N SER A 25 19.83 -6.34 -16.46
CA SER A 25 19.33 -6.53 -15.10
C SER A 25 18.22 -5.53 -14.74
N GLN A 26 18.33 -4.26 -15.15
CA GLN A 26 17.31 -3.24 -14.89
C GLN A 26 16.02 -3.51 -15.70
N TYR A 27 16.15 -3.95 -16.95
CA TYR A 27 15.02 -4.29 -17.81
C TYR A 27 14.31 -5.58 -17.39
N SER A 28 15.03 -6.53 -16.78
CA SER A 28 14.46 -7.76 -16.22
C SER A 28 13.77 -7.54 -14.87
N GLN A 29 14.36 -6.71 -14.00
CA GLN A 29 13.85 -6.49 -12.62
C GLN A 29 12.61 -5.59 -12.57
N SER A 30 12.54 -4.56 -13.41
CA SER A 30 11.43 -3.58 -13.38
C SER A 30 10.05 -4.22 -13.65
N PRO A 31 9.85 -5.07 -14.68
CA PRO A 31 8.57 -5.75 -14.91
C PRO A 31 8.13 -6.63 -13.73
N LEU A 32 9.05 -7.39 -13.14
CA LEU A 32 8.76 -8.27 -11.99
C LEU A 32 8.30 -7.45 -10.78
N LEU A 33 9.01 -6.36 -10.46
CA LEU A 33 8.65 -5.46 -9.37
C LEU A 33 7.32 -4.75 -9.64
N LYS A 34 7.05 -4.33 -10.89
CA LYS A 34 5.74 -3.77 -11.29
C LYS A 34 4.60 -4.76 -11.07
N ARG A 35 4.80 -6.04 -11.38
CA ARG A 35 3.78 -7.08 -11.12
C ARG A 35 3.53 -7.25 -9.62
N ARG A 36 4.60 -7.33 -8.82
CA ARG A 36 4.51 -7.49 -7.36
C ARG A 36 3.82 -6.31 -6.70
N ILE A 37 4.19 -5.07 -7.04
CA ILE A 37 3.57 -3.89 -6.43
C ILE A 37 2.11 -3.72 -6.84
N LYS A 38 1.71 -4.13 -8.06
CA LYS A 38 0.29 -4.18 -8.46
C LYS A 38 -0.52 -5.12 -7.58
N PHE A 39 0.04 -6.30 -7.29
CA PHE A 39 -0.59 -7.25 -6.38
C PHE A 39 -0.72 -6.67 -4.97
N VAL A 40 0.32 -6.01 -4.47
CA VAL A 40 0.26 -5.32 -3.16
C VAL A 40 -0.80 -4.21 -3.14
N TYR A 41 -0.91 -3.41 -4.20
CA TYR A 41 -1.97 -2.40 -4.33
C TYR A 41 -3.37 -3.00 -4.39
N PHE A 42 -3.52 -4.16 -5.03
CA PHE A 42 -4.77 -4.91 -5.00
C PHE A 42 -5.12 -5.38 -3.58
N LEU A 43 -4.16 -5.93 -2.83
CA LEU A 43 -4.36 -6.28 -1.43
C LEU A 43 -4.72 -5.06 -0.56
N HIS A 44 -4.06 -3.93 -0.79
CA HIS A 44 -4.42 -2.68 -0.12
C HIS A 44 -5.87 -2.27 -0.42
N LEU A 45 -6.31 -2.39 -1.68
CA LEU A 45 -7.68 -2.10 -2.05
C LEU A 45 -8.68 -3.03 -1.34
N MET A 46 -8.36 -4.30 -1.15
CA MET A 46 -9.21 -5.22 -0.38
C MET A 46 -9.32 -4.78 1.09
N LEU A 47 -8.21 -4.41 1.72
CA LEU A 47 -8.21 -3.86 3.09
C LEU A 47 -8.99 -2.53 3.17
N TRP A 48 -8.87 -1.70 2.15
CA TRP A 48 -9.60 -0.45 2.04
C TRP A 48 -11.10 -0.67 1.92
N VAL A 49 -11.55 -1.65 1.12
CA VAL A 49 -12.97 -2.03 1.02
C VAL A 49 -13.49 -2.59 2.35
N LEU A 50 -12.67 -3.33 3.09
CA LEU A 50 -13.05 -3.79 4.43
C LEU A 50 -13.27 -2.61 5.40
N MET A 51 -12.34 -1.64 5.41
CA MET A 51 -12.48 -0.42 6.20
C MET A 51 -13.65 0.46 5.71
N PHE A 52 -13.91 0.49 4.40
CA PHE A 52 -15.09 1.14 3.83
C PHE A 52 -16.37 0.54 4.39
N ALA A 53 -16.51 -0.78 4.33
CA ALA A 53 -17.68 -1.48 4.86
C ALA A 53 -17.86 -1.22 6.36
N ARG A 54 -16.75 -1.13 7.12
CA ARG A 54 -16.75 -0.75 8.53
C ARG A 54 -17.34 0.64 8.77
N LEU A 55 -16.83 1.64 8.06
CA LEU A 55 -17.18 3.05 8.25
C LEU A 55 -18.47 3.47 7.51
N LEU A 56 -18.96 2.65 6.59
CA LEU A 56 -20.07 2.99 5.70
C LEU A 56 -21.32 3.50 6.44
N PRO A 57 -21.82 2.85 7.51
CA PRO A 57 -23.02 3.34 8.21
C PRO A 57 -22.82 4.75 8.79
N GLU A 58 -21.64 5.02 9.36
CA GLU A 58 -21.30 6.31 9.94
C GLU A 58 -21.12 7.39 8.88
N VAL A 59 -20.43 7.08 7.77
CA VAL A 59 -20.26 8.01 6.65
C VAL A 59 -21.61 8.36 6.03
N CYS A 60 -22.49 7.37 5.82
CA CYS A 60 -23.84 7.61 5.31
C CYS A 60 -24.65 8.53 6.25
N LEU A 61 -24.55 8.32 7.57
CA LEU A 61 -25.23 9.19 8.53
C LEU A 61 -24.69 10.62 8.48
N ARG A 62 -23.36 10.81 8.43
CA ARG A 62 -22.72 12.14 8.34
C ARG A 62 -23.02 12.88 7.04
N LEU A 63 -23.26 12.15 5.95
CA LEU A 63 -23.67 12.71 4.66
C LEU A 63 -25.17 13.05 4.58
N GLY A 64 -25.93 12.84 5.66
CA GLY A 64 -27.35 13.20 5.75
C GLY A 64 -28.31 12.13 5.22
N PHE A 65 -27.84 10.91 4.92
CA PHE A 65 -28.74 9.81 4.57
C PHE A 65 -29.50 9.32 5.82
N ARG A 66 -30.69 8.74 5.62
CA ARG A 66 -31.50 8.12 6.68
C ARG A 66 -30.90 6.78 7.14
N ALA A 67 -29.64 6.78 7.56
CA ALA A 67 -28.86 5.61 7.95
C ALA A 67 -28.86 5.36 9.48
N ARG A 68 -29.69 6.07 10.25
CA ARG A 68 -29.74 5.96 11.71
C ARG A 68 -29.97 4.51 12.18
N LEU A 69 -30.88 3.80 11.52
CA LEU A 69 -31.16 2.39 11.83
C LEU A 69 -29.98 1.46 11.51
N MET A 70 -29.16 1.80 10.51
CA MET A 70 -27.96 1.04 10.15
C MET A 70 -26.86 1.23 11.20
N VAL A 71 -26.70 2.46 11.70
CA VAL A 71 -25.73 2.78 12.76
C VAL A 71 -26.15 2.17 14.09
N GLU A 72 -27.43 2.20 14.44
CA GLU A 72 -27.94 1.63 15.70
C GLU A 72 -27.79 0.11 15.77
N LYS A 73 -27.98 -0.58 14.64
CA LYS A 73 -27.75 -2.03 14.53
C LYS A 73 -26.29 -2.39 14.27
N TRP A 74 -25.40 -1.41 14.15
CA TRP A 74 -24.01 -1.66 13.82
C TRP A 74 -23.26 -2.23 15.02
N PRO A 75 -22.62 -3.41 14.91
CA PRO A 75 -21.99 -4.08 16.05
C PRO A 75 -20.63 -3.49 16.45
N PHE A 76 -20.11 -2.52 15.69
CA PHE A 76 -18.82 -1.89 15.95
C PHE A 76 -18.97 -0.59 16.75
N PRO A 77 -17.97 -0.23 17.58
CA PRO A 77 -17.91 1.08 18.20
C PRO A 77 -17.80 2.18 17.15
N GLN A 78 -18.10 3.41 17.58
CA GLN A 78 -17.93 4.61 16.77
C GLN A 78 -16.52 4.68 16.20
N GLY A 79 -16.39 5.15 14.96
CA GLY A 79 -15.13 5.24 14.26
C GLY A 79 -14.16 6.19 14.96
N GLU A 80 -12.95 5.69 15.20
CA GLU A 80 -11.86 6.47 15.75
C GLU A 80 -11.20 7.34 14.68
N LEU A 81 -10.54 8.43 15.08
CA LEU A 81 -9.91 9.37 14.14
C LEU A 81 -8.87 8.70 13.21
N TRP A 82 -8.10 7.74 13.73
CA TRP A 82 -7.08 7.04 12.94
C TRP A 82 -7.68 6.27 11.76
N GLU A 83 -8.93 5.82 11.89
CA GLU A 83 -9.63 5.03 10.87
C GLU A 83 -10.02 5.89 9.68
N TYR A 84 -10.53 7.09 9.96
CA TYR A 84 -10.83 8.08 8.95
C TYR A 84 -9.56 8.56 8.24
N VAL A 85 -8.50 8.83 9.00
CA VAL A 85 -7.20 9.24 8.44
C VAL A 85 -6.62 8.14 7.56
N TRP A 86 -6.68 6.89 8.00
CA TRP A 86 -6.21 5.77 7.18
C TRP A 86 -7.10 5.58 5.94
N PHE A 87 -8.42 5.55 6.09
CA PHE A 87 -9.36 5.33 4.99
C PHE A 87 -9.24 6.38 3.89
N PHE A 88 -9.29 7.67 4.22
CA PHE A 88 -9.15 8.73 3.21
C PHE A 88 -7.70 8.95 2.80
N GLY A 89 -6.74 8.79 3.71
CA GLY A 89 -5.34 9.08 3.46
C GLY A 89 -4.58 7.99 2.71
N SER A 90 -4.91 6.71 2.89
CA SER A 90 -4.16 5.59 2.31
C SER A 90 -4.46 5.34 0.84
N ILE A 91 -5.65 5.74 0.36
CA ILE A 91 -6.06 5.49 -1.03
C ILE A 91 -5.28 6.36 -2.03
N PHE A 92 -4.99 7.62 -1.69
CA PHE A 92 -4.25 8.53 -2.59
C PHE A 92 -2.83 8.04 -2.92
N PRO A 93 -2.01 7.60 -1.94
CA PRO A 93 -0.72 6.98 -2.20
C PRO A 93 -0.81 5.79 -3.16
N THR A 94 -1.81 4.93 -3.00
CA THR A 94 -2.02 3.76 -3.87
C THR A 94 -2.40 4.17 -5.29
N LEU A 95 -3.27 5.18 -5.45
CA LEU A 95 -3.64 5.71 -6.76
C LEU A 95 -2.45 6.34 -7.49
N PHE A 96 -1.70 7.22 -6.82
CA PHE A 96 -0.48 7.80 -7.40
C PHE A 96 0.57 6.74 -7.71
N GLY A 97 0.69 5.74 -6.83
CA GLY A 97 1.51 4.57 -7.01
C GLY A 97 1.14 3.82 -8.29
N TYR A 98 -0.13 3.55 -8.52
CA TYR A 98 -0.62 2.85 -9.70
C TYR A 98 -0.39 3.64 -10.99
N ILE A 99 -0.70 4.95 -10.99
CA ILE A 99 -0.47 5.85 -12.14
C ILE A 99 1.03 5.93 -12.48
N SER A 100 1.89 5.91 -11.47
CA SER A 100 3.35 5.94 -11.68
C SER A 100 3.87 4.75 -12.49
N LEU A 101 3.21 3.58 -12.42
CA LEU A 101 3.65 2.34 -13.08
C LEU A 101 3.52 2.40 -14.60
N GLN A 102 2.53 3.12 -15.13
CA GLN A 102 2.23 3.18 -16.56
C GLN A 102 3.39 3.79 -17.35
N ARG A 103 3.88 4.95 -16.90
CA ARG A 103 4.98 5.69 -17.54
C ARG A 103 6.28 5.66 -16.75
N SER A 104 6.38 4.80 -15.73
CA SER A 104 7.57 4.69 -14.86
C SER A 104 7.99 6.05 -14.26
N ARG A 105 7.01 6.84 -13.80
CA ARG A 105 7.20 8.21 -13.33
C ARG A 105 7.78 8.21 -11.91
N ALA A 106 9.10 8.39 -11.78
CA ALA A 106 9.79 8.38 -10.49
C ALA A 106 9.24 9.41 -9.49
N GLY A 107 8.84 10.61 -9.94
CA GLY A 107 8.27 11.64 -9.07
C GLY A 107 6.96 11.20 -8.40
N LEU A 108 6.04 10.59 -9.14
CA LEU A 108 4.78 10.06 -8.60
C LEU A 108 5.02 8.86 -7.67
N MET A 109 6.01 8.01 -7.99
CA MET A 109 6.39 6.92 -7.09
C MET A 109 6.92 7.46 -5.75
N ARG A 110 7.69 8.56 -5.75
CA ARG A 110 8.13 9.22 -4.52
C ARG A 110 6.96 9.73 -3.68
N VAL A 111 5.98 10.40 -4.31
CA VAL A 111 4.76 10.87 -3.64
C VAL A 111 3.99 9.70 -3.03
N SER A 112 3.84 8.61 -3.79
CA SER A 112 3.22 7.36 -3.32
C SER A 112 3.95 6.81 -2.09
N LEU A 113 5.28 6.70 -2.13
CA LEU A 113 6.07 6.20 -1.00
C LEU A 113 5.91 7.04 0.26
N THR A 114 6.07 8.36 0.15
CA THR A 114 5.92 9.28 1.29
C THR A 114 4.50 9.20 1.85
N GLY A 115 3.50 9.18 0.98
CA GLY A 115 2.10 9.07 1.39
C GLY A 115 1.78 7.73 2.08
N THR A 116 2.32 6.61 1.59
CA THR A 116 2.13 5.29 2.22
C THR A 116 2.78 5.23 3.61
N VAL A 117 3.93 5.87 3.80
CA VAL A 117 4.57 5.95 5.12
C VAL A 117 3.73 6.80 6.09
N VAL A 118 3.31 8.00 5.68
CA VAL A 118 2.59 8.94 6.56
C VAL A 118 1.16 8.47 6.83
N PHE A 119 0.37 8.23 5.79
CA PHE A 119 -1.05 7.93 5.90
C PHE A 119 -1.36 6.43 6.00
N GLY A 120 -0.46 5.56 5.54
CA GLY A 120 -0.60 4.11 5.69
C GLY A 120 -0.02 3.63 7.01
N LEU A 121 1.30 3.62 7.14
CA LEU A 121 1.99 3.13 8.34
C LEU A 121 1.77 4.04 9.56
N GLY A 122 1.84 5.36 9.38
CA GLY A 122 1.66 6.32 10.47
C GLY A 122 0.26 6.23 11.11
N ALA A 123 -0.79 6.19 10.30
CA ALA A 123 -2.15 6.04 10.82
C ALA A 123 -2.38 4.69 11.53
N VAL A 124 -1.83 3.60 10.99
CA VAL A 124 -1.87 2.28 11.66
C VAL A 124 -1.12 2.31 12.99
N ALA A 125 0.06 2.94 13.04
CA ALA A 125 0.82 3.05 14.28
C ALA A 125 0.04 3.80 15.36
N VAL A 126 -0.59 4.94 15.01
CA VAL A 126 -1.48 5.66 15.92
C VAL A 126 -2.62 4.77 16.39
N GLY A 127 -3.29 4.06 15.48
CA GLY A 127 -4.36 3.12 15.81
C GLY A 127 -3.91 1.99 16.75
N CYS A 128 -2.71 1.43 16.57
CA CYS A 128 -2.14 0.46 17.49
C CYS A 128 -1.96 1.06 18.89
N PHE A 129 -1.35 2.24 18.99
CA PHE A 129 -1.09 2.88 20.28
C PHE A 129 -2.37 3.25 21.03
N THR A 130 -3.36 3.82 20.34
CA THR A 130 -4.64 4.20 20.98
C THR A 130 -5.40 2.98 21.50
N ASN A 131 -5.27 1.83 20.84
CA ASN A 131 -5.94 0.58 21.21
C ASN A 131 -5.08 -0.35 22.07
N ALA A 132 -3.85 0.04 22.44
CA ALA A 132 -2.92 -0.84 23.16
C ALA A 132 -3.41 -1.23 24.55
N LEU A 133 -3.95 -0.27 25.30
CA LEU A 133 -4.46 -0.53 26.64
C LEU A 133 -5.65 -1.50 26.61
N GLU A 134 -6.56 -1.34 25.64
CA GLU A 134 -7.71 -2.23 25.50
C GLU A 134 -7.29 -3.67 25.14
N LEU A 135 -6.28 -3.83 24.30
CA LEU A 135 -5.72 -5.15 24.00
C LEU A 135 -5.10 -5.76 25.26
N MET A 136 -4.39 -4.98 26.07
CA MET A 136 -3.77 -5.46 27.31
C MET A 136 -4.82 -5.88 28.35
N THR A 137 -5.89 -5.08 28.52
CA THR A 137 -7.01 -5.45 29.40
C THR A 137 -7.70 -6.72 28.90
N TYR A 138 -7.92 -6.85 27.59
CA TYR A 138 -8.49 -8.08 27.02
C TYR A 138 -7.57 -9.29 27.22
N TYR A 139 -6.26 -9.11 27.11
CA TYR A 139 -5.28 -10.19 27.33
C TYR A 139 -5.30 -10.69 28.78
N GLN A 140 -5.44 -9.79 29.76
CA GLN A 140 -5.46 -10.12 31.17
C GLN A 140 -6.80 -10.69 31.61
N ASP A 141 -7.89 -9.98 31.35
CA ASP A 141 -9.21 -10.26 31.92
C ASP A 141 -10.05 -11.18 31.04
N ARG A 142 -9.68 -11.36 29.76
CA ARG A 142 -10.44 -12.09 28.73
C ARG A 142 -11.83 -11.51 28.45
N VAL A 143 -12.06 -10.27 28.87
CA VAL A 143 -13.30 -9.51 28.62
C VAL A 143 -12.99 -8.40 27.61
N ALA A 144 -13.73 -8.38 26.51
CA ALA A 144 -13.65 -7.31 25.50
C ALA A 144 -14.78 -6.31 25.69
N LYS A 145 -14.55 -5.04 25.33
CA LYS A 145 -15.61 -4.01 25.37
C LYS A 145 -16.67 -4.23 24.31
N HIS A 146 -16.24 -4.70 23.14
CA HIS A 146 -17.10 -4.90 21.97
C HIS A 146 -16.86 -6.27 21.34
N TYR A 147 -17.96 -6.91 20.94
CA TYR A 147 -17.96 -8.22 20.30
C TYR A 147 -18.68 -8.14 18.94
N PHE A 148 -18.11 -8.81 17.95
CA PHE A 148 -18.67 -9.00 16.63
C PHE A 148 -18.88 -10.51 16.42
N PHE A 149 -20.15 -10.97 16.42
CA PHE A 149 -20.48 -12.40 16.43
C PHE A 149 -19.70 -13.19 17.49
N GLU A 150 -19.74 -12.73 18.74
CA GLU A 150 -19.01 -13.31 19.88
C GLU A 150 -17.49 -13.26 19.79
N PHE A 151 -16.94 -12.67 18.72
CA PHE A 151 -15.52 -12.48 18.56
C PHE A 151 -15.09 -11.07 19.02
N PRO A 152 -14.04 -10.94 19.83
CA PRO A 152 -13.59 -9.64 20.37
C PRO A 152 -13.11 -8.70 19.25
N VAL A 153 -13.73 -7.53 19.13
CA VAL A 153 -13.44 -6.54 18.07
C VAL A 153 -11.98 -6.06 18.15
N ILE A 154 -11.45 -5.89 19.35
CA ILE A 154 -10.05 -5.48 19.56
C ILE A 154 -9.05 -6.43 18.87
N VAL A 155 -9.34 -7.74 18.87
CA VAL A 155 -8.49 -8.73 18.20
C VAL A 155 -8.60 -8.59 16.68
N LEU A 156 -9.79 -8.32 16.14
CA LEU A 156 -9.97 -8.05 14.70
C LEU A 156 -9.18 -6.82 14.27
N PHE A 157 -9.14 -5.76 15.08
CA PHE A 157 -8.31 -4.59 14.79
C PHE A 157 -6.82 -4.93 14.75
N TYR A 158 -6.31 -5.74 15.67
CA TYR A 158 -4.90 -6.13 15.65
C TYR A 158 -4.54 -7.08 14.49
N ILE A 159 -5.46 -7.94 14.07
CA ILE A 159 -5.30 -8.72 12.82
C ILE A 159 -5.23 -7.75 11.63
N PHE A 160 -6.14 -6.79 11.54
CA PHE A 160 -6.16 -5.76 10.50
C PHE A 160 -4.87 -4.92 10.49
N PHE A 161 -4.38 -4.49 11.66
CA PHE A 161 -3.12 -3.75 11.80
C PHE A 161 -1.94 -4.55 11.27
N SER A 162 -1.82 -5.83 11.64
CA SER A 162 -0.76 -6.71 11.15
C SER A 162 -0.79 -6.83 9.62
N LEU A 163 -1.96 -7.05 9.03
CA LEU A 163 -2.12 -7.11 7.57
C LEU A 163 -1.74 -5.78 6.90
N CYS A 164 -2.18 -4.65 7.48
CA CYS A 164 -1.84 -3.32 6.96
C CYS A 164 -0.32 -3.06 7.01
N VAL A 165 0.35 -3.40 8.12
CA VAL A 165 1.80 -3.24 8.24
C VAL A 165 2.52 -4.06 7.16
N GLN A 166 2.11 -5.31 6.92
CA GLN A 166 2.70 -6.15 5.89
C GLN A 166 2.50 -5.55 4.48
N VAL A 167 1.25 -5.21 4.12
CA VAL A 167 0.91 -4.66 2.81
C VAL A 167 1.64 -3.33 2.57
N HIS A 168 1.63 -2.43 3.53
CA HIS A 168 2.32 -1.14 3.41
C HIS A 168 3.84 -1.29 3.37
N SER A 169 4.42 -2.19 4.16
CA SER A 169 5.86 -2.48 4.13
C SER A 169 6.31 -3.02 2.77
N PHE A 170 5.56 -3.96 2.19
CA PHE A 170 5.84 -4.45 0.84
C PHE A 170 5.62 -3.37 -0.23
N SER A 171 4.63 -2.50 -0.06
CA SER A 171 4.39 -1.37 -0.95
C SER A 171 5.59 -0.43 -0.97
N VAL A 172 6.09 -0.05 0.21
CA VAL A 172 7.29 0.77 0.37
C VAL A 172 8.52 0.08 -0.20
N PHE A 173 8.72 -1.21 0.10
CA PHE A 173 9.88 -1.97 -0.37
C PHE A 173 9.94 -2.05 -1.90
N PHE A 174 8.86 -2.52 -2.55
CA PHE A 174 8.84 -2.63 -4.01
C PHE A 174 8.82 -1.26 -4.69
N GLY A 175 8.09 -0.28 -4.14
CA GLY A 175 8.03 1.08 -4.66
C GLY A 175 9.38 1.78 -4.59
N TYR A 176 10.13 1.61 -3.50
CA TYR A 176 11.46 2.17 -3.35
C TYR A 176 12.44 1.57 -4.36
N LYS A 177 12.43 0.25 -4.55
CA LYS A 177 13.26 -0.40 -5.59
C LYS A 177 12.93 0.13 -6.99
N LEU A 178 11.65 0.28 -7.34
CA LEU A 178 11.22 0.86 -8.62
C LEU A 178 11.64 2.33 -8.75
N TYR A 179 11.49 3.12 -7.68
CA TYR A 179 11.94 4.51 -7.64
C TYR A 179 13.44 4.63 -7.92
N CYS A 180 14.27 3.80 -7.30
CA CYS A 180 15.72 3.77 -7.55
C CYS A 180 16.05 3.42 -9.01
N ILE A 181 15.38 2.42 -9.60
CA ILE A 181 15.60 2.05 -11.01
C ILE A 181 15.21 3.21 -11.95
N TRP A 182 14.07 3.85 -11.72
CA TRP A 182 13.55 4.89 -12.61
C TRP A 182 14.25 6.24 -12.44
N SER A 183 14.70 6.57 -11.23
CA SER A 183 15.45 7.81 -10.96
C SER A 183 16.83 7.81 -11.63
N VAL A 184 17.51 6.66 -11.69
CA VAL A 184 18.75 6.50 -12.46
C VAL A 184 18.51 6.70 -13.95
N LYS A 185 17.41 6.16 -14.50
CA LYS A 185 17.04 6.36 -15.90
C LYS A 185 16.76 7.83 -16.21
N ALA A 186 16.02 8.52 -15.34
CA ALA A 186 15.70 9.94 -15.53
C ALA A 186 16.96 10.83 -15.52
N ARG A 187 17.96 10.51 -14.69
CA ARG A 187 19.22 11.25 -14.64
C ARG A 187 20.10 11.05 -15.88
N LYS A 188 20.01 9.90 -16.57
CA LYS A 188 20.79 9.63 -17.79
C LYS A 188 20.23 10.29 -19.05
N VAL A 189 18.95 10.66 -19.04
CA VAL A 189 18.26 11.28 -20.19
C VAL A 189 18.36 12.81 -20.15
N ARG A 190 18.78 13.37 -19.02
CA ARG A 190 18.97 14.80 -18.80
C ARG A 190 20.44 15.14 -18.87
#